data_AF-A0AAX2ERF8-F1
#
_entry.id   AF-A0AAX2ERF8-F1
#
_cell.length_a   1.000
_cell.length_b   1.000
_cell.length_c   1.000
_cell.angle_alpha   90.00
_cell.angle_beta   90.00
_cell.angle_gamma   90.00
#
_symmetry.space_group_name_H-M   'P 1'
#
loop_
_entity.id
_entity.type
_entity.pdbx_description
1 polymer ?
#
loop_
_entity_poly.entity_id
_entity_poly.type
_entity_poly.pdbx_seq_one_letter_code
_entity_poly.pdbx_strand_id
1 'polypeptide(L)'
;MNLYRIAVSSLLVFSTLVLAETQTYQYPRAQSLPEDDTSVFPRDPSLLTGHDVNLTAERFFNAWSNKDNERERIKADMYFLGVLDATEGKAWCGYKKILPGSAHEHVFSRLAKLSTEQRKQPAANFIVESMKEFLPCKKGSQK
;
A
#
# COMPACT_ATOMS: atom_id res chain seq x y z
N MET A 1 32.29 -57.12 -33.55
CA MET A 1 31.19 -56.64 -32.69
C MET A 1 31.61 -55.28 -32.16
N ASN A 2 31.13 -54.21 -32.81
CA ASN A 2 31.79 -52.90 -32.80
C ASN A 2 31.56 -52.16 -31.47
N LEU A 3 32.65 -51.74 -30.82
CA LEU A 3 32.70 -50.92 -29.59
C LEU A 3 31.72 -49.73 -29.62
N TYR A 4 31.49 -49.17 -30.80
CA TYR A 4 30.57 -48.05 -31.03
C TYR A 4 29.12 -48.36 -30.64
N ARG A 5 28.66 -49.60 -30.83
CA ARG A 5 27.29 -50.00 -30.46
C ARG A 5 27.12 -50.07 -28.95
N ILE A 6 28.14 -50.49 -28.22
CA ILE A 6 28.11 -50.56 -26.74
C ILE A 6 28.10 -49.13 -26.16
N ALA A 7 28.90 -48.22 -26.71
CA ALA A 7 28.98 -46.83 -26.26
C ALA A 7 27.66 -46.07 -26.45
N VAL A 8 26.97 -46.28 -27.58
CA VAL A 8 25.68 -45.63 -27.86
C VAL A 8 24.57 -46.20 -26.98
N SER A 9 24.59 -47.52 -26.72
CA SER A 9 23.63 -48.13 -25.79
C SER A 9 23.81 -47.66 -24.35
N SER A 10 25.06 -47.43 -23.89
CA SER A 10 25.31 -46.88 -22.55
C SER A 10 24.87 -45.41 -22.41
N LEU A 11 24.94 -44.61 -23.48
CA LEU A 11 24.52 -43.20 -23.42
C LEU A 11 23.00 -43.03 -23.26
N LEU A 12 22.20 -43.98 -23.78
CA LEU A 12 20.74 -43.92 -23.71
C LEU A 12 20.15 -44.42 -22.37
N VAL A 13 20.93 -45.11 -21.54
CA VAL A 13 20.47 -45.61 -20.23
C VAL A 13 20.75 -44.60 -19.11
N PHE A 14 21.68 -43.66 -19.31
CA PHE A 14 21.99 -42.62 -18.32
C PHE A 14 21.02 -41.43 -18.32
N SER A 15 20.12 -41.32 -19.30
CA SER A 15 19.22 -40.17 -19.44
C SER A 15 17.92 -40.26 -18.62
N THR A 16 17.64 -41.35 -17.91
CA THR A 16 16.38 -41.53 -17.15
C THR A 16 16.52 -41.33 -15.64
N LEU A 17 17.67 -40.91 -15.13
CA LEU A 17 17.87 -40.65 -13.70
C LEU A 17 18.12 -39.16 -13.42
N VAL A 18 17.28 -38.29 -14.00
CA VAL A 18 17.08 -36.95 -13.45
C VAL A 18 15.73 -36.98 -12.74
N LEU A 19 15.74 -37.47 -11.50
CA LEU A 19 14.67 -37.14 -10.56
C LEU A 19 14.82 -35.66 -10.26
N ALA A 20 14.11 -34.83 -11.01
CA ALA A 20 13.85 -33.46 -10.60
C ALA A 20 13.10 -33.56 -9.27
N GLU A 21 13.77 -33.33 -8.14
CA GLU A 21 13.09 -33.06 -6.88
C GLU A 21 12.24 -31.82 -7.10
N THR A 22 10.96 -32.01 -7.43
CA THR A 22 9.97 -30.95 -7.35
C THR A 22 9.75 -30.69 -5.87
N GLN A 23 10.69 -29.98 -5.24
CA GLN A 23 10.45 -29.36 -3.95
C GLN A 23 9.32 -28.37 -4.19
N THR A 24 8.11 -28.77 -3.82
CA THR A 24 6.93 -27.92 -3.87
C THR A 24 7.23 -26.72 -2.99
N TYR A 25 7.61 -25.60 -3.59
CA TYR A 25 7.87 -24.37 -2.87
C TYR A 25 6.55 -23.92 -2.25
N GLN A 26 6.39 -24.20 -0.96
CA GLN A 26 5.21 -23.83 -0.22
C GLN A 26 5.41 -22.40 0.26
N TYR A 27 4.77 -21.45 -0.42
CA TYR A 27 4.78 -20.04 0.01
C TYR A 27 4.37 -19.96 1.49
N PRO A 28 5.08 -19.17 2.31
CA PRO A 28 4.66 -18.93 3.68
C PRO A 28 3.22 -18.45 3.67
N ARG A 29 2.34 -19.19 4.35
CA ARG A 29 0.95 -18.78 4.49
C ARG A 29 0.96 -17.50 5.32
N ALA A 30 0.52 -16.39 4.75
CA ALA A 30 0.34 -15.17 5.51
C ALA A 30 -0.56 -15.51 6.71
N GLN A 31 -0.09 -15.20 7.93
CA GLN A 31 -0.96 -15.30 9.10
C GLN A 31 -2.15 -14.37 8.84
N SER A 32 -3.36 -14.86 9.09
CA SER A 32 -4.54 -14.02 9.01
C SER A 32 -4.32 -12.84 9.95
N LEU A 33 -4.32 -11.63 9.38
CA LEU A 33 -4.36 -10.41 10.18
C LEU A 33 -5.54 -10.52 11.16
N PRO A 34 -5.42 -9.99 12.40
CA PRO A 34 -6.49 -10.01 13.38
C PRO A 34 -7.80 -9.56 12.74
N GLU A 35 -8.88 -10.28 13.02
CA GLU A 35 -10.19 -10.02 12.44
C GLU A 35 -10.60 -8.56 12.71
N ASP A 36 -10.89 -7.83 11.63
CA ASP A 36 -11.36 -6.44 11.66
C ASP A 36 -12.85 -6.45 11.38
N ASP A 37 -13.54 -7.39 12.03
CA ASP A 37 -14.98 -7.45 11.96
C ASP A 37 -15.56 -6.37 12.87
N THR A 38 -16.30 -5.44 12.28
CA THR A 38 -16.99 -4.38 13.00
C THR A 38 -18.16 -4.91 13.84
N SER A 39 -18.52 -6.20 13.67
CA SER A 39 -19.64 -6.86 14.33
C SER A 39 -19.35 -7.41 15.74
N VAL A 40 -18.08 -7.53 16.15
CA VAL A 40 -17.71 -8.16 17.44
C VAL A 40 -17.12 -7.14 18.43
N PHE A 41 -17.62 -7.13 19.67
CA PHE A 41 -17.07 -6.36 20.80
C PHE A 41 -16.30 -7.28 21.76
N PRO A 42 -15.15 -6.84 22.33
CA PRO A 42 -14.63 -5.47 22.34
C PRO A 42 -13.52 -5.23 21.30
N ARG A 43 -13.66 -4.16 20.50
CA ARG A 43 -12.65 -3.72 19.52
C ARG A 43 -11.56 -2.88 20.19
N ASP A 44 -10.35 -2.93 19.63
CA ASP A 44 -9.27 -2.02 20.01
C ASP A 44 -9.55 -0.61 19.45
N PRO A 45 -9.80 0.40 20.29
CA PRO A 45 -10.11 1.76 19.85
C PRO A 45 -8.90 2.49 19.24
N SER A 46 -7.70 1.94 19.36
CA SER A 46 -6.48 2.53 18.78
C SER A 46 -6.35 2.33 17.27
N LEU A 47 -7.07 1.34 16.72
CA LEU A 47 -7.04 0.98 15.30
C LEU A 47 -7.99 1.85 14.46
N LEU A 48 -7.65 2.09 13.20
CA LEU A 48 -8.51 2.75 12.22
C LEU A 48 -9.66 1.86 11.80
N THR A 49 -10.83 2.46 11.61
CA THR A 49 -12.05 1.82 11.16
C THR A 49 -12.83 2.74 10.22
N GLY A 50 -13.81 2.19 9.50
CA GLY A 50 -14.74 2.97 8.69
C GLY A 50 -15.64 3.93 9.48
N HIS A 51 -15.64 3.87 10.82
CA HIS A 51 -16.45 4.72 11.69
C HIS A 51 -15.69 5.92 12.25
N ASP A 52 -14.40 6.08 11.93
CA ASP A 52 -13.57 7.20 12.39
C ASP A 52 -13.88 8.49 11.62
N VAL A 53 -15.11 8.98 11.80
CA VAL A 53 -15.55 10.27 11.29
C VAL A 53 -14.74 11.40 11.92
N ASN A 54 -14.43 12.43 11.13
CA ASN A 54 -13.57 13.53 11.55
C ASN A 54 -12.17 13.07 12.01
N LEU A 55 -11.61 12.06 11.33
CA LEU A 55 -10.26 11.54 11.59
C LEU A 55 -9.23 12.68 11.62
N THR A 56 -8.49 12.82 12.73
CA THR A 56 -7.47 13.85 12.88
C THR A 56 -6.22 13.52 12.08
N ALA A 57 -5.46 14.55 11.69
CA ALA A 57 -4.19 14.39 10.97
C ALA A 57 -3.19 13.55 11.77
N GLU A 58 -3.16 13.68 13.09
CA GLU A 58 -2.32 12.85 13.97
C GLU A 58 -2.72 11.39 13.96
N ARG A 59 -4.00 11.05 14.15
CA ARG A 59 -4.44 9.65 14.17
C ARG A 59 -4.24 8.99 12.82
N PHE A 60 -4.52 9.72 11.74
CA PHE A 60 -4.20 9.28 10.38
C PHE A 60 -2.70 9.01 10.23
N PHE A 61 -1.83 9.94 10.61
CA PHE A 61 -0.39 9.79 10.45
C PHE A 61 0.19 8.65 11.30
N ASN A 62 -0.33 8.46 12.51
CA ASN A 62 0.09 7.35 13.38
C ASN A 62 -0.22 5.99 12.73
N ALA A 63 -1.41 5.83 12.14
CA ALA A 63 -1.75 4.61 11.41
C ALA A 63 -0.94 4.46 10.12
N TRP A 64 -0.76 5.55 9.37
CA TRP A 64 -0.05 5.54 8.09
C TRP A 64 1.45 5.27 8.22
N SER A 65 2.05 5.63 9.35
CA SER A 65 3.46 5.41 9.67
C SER A 65 3.72 4.17 10.56
N ASN A 66 2.68 3.39 10.89
CA ASN A 66 2.79 2.23 11.77
C ASN A 66 3.56 1.08 11.12
N LYS A 67 4.84 0.92 11.44
CA LYS A 67 5.71 -0.11 10.85
C LYS A 67 5.35 -1.53 11.27
N ASP A 68 4.69 -1.68 12.42
CA ASP A 68 4.38 -2.97 13.02
C ASP A 68 2.97 -3.47 12.64
N ASN A 69 2.16 -2.61 12.00
CA ASN A 69 0.80 -2.94 11.60
C ASN A 69 0.53 -2.53 10.14
N GLU A 70 0.81 -3.46 9.22
CA GLU A 70 0.55 -3.28 7.79
C GLU A 70 -0.94 -3.01 7.49
N ARG A 71 -1.87 -3.61 8.25
CA ARG A 71 -3.31 -3.40 8.06
C ARG A 71 -3.70 -1.94 8.28
N GLU A 72 -3.18 -1.33 9.33
CA GLU A 72 -3.42 0.09 9.62
C GLU A 72 -2.87 1.00 8.53
N ARG A 73 -1.69 0.67 8.00
CA ARG A 73 -1.11 1.39 6.87
C ARG A 73 -1.98 1.28 5.61
N ILE A 74 -2.45 0.08 5.28
CA ILE A 74 -3.34 -0.15 4.12
C ILE A 74 -4.66 0.62 4.29
N LYS A 75 -5.26 0.60 5.48
CA LYS A 75 -6.48 1.38 5.77
C LYS A 75 -6.24 2.88 5.59
N ALA A 76 -5.12 3.40 6.09
CA ALA A 76 -4.73 4.78 5.89
C ALA A 76 -4.48 5.11 4.40
N ASP A 77 -3.82 4.22 3.65
CA ASP A 77 -3.64 4.36 2.19
C ASP A 77 -4.99 4.43 1.46
N MET A 78 -5.97 3.60 1.85
CA MET A 78 -7.32 3.65 1.27
C MET A 78 -8.07 4.93 1.63
N TYR A 79 -7.96 5.42 2.87
CA TYR A 79 -8.50 6.72 3.25
C TYR A 79 -7.86 7.85 2.42
N PHE A 80 -6.54 7.85 2.28
CA PHE A 80 -5.80 8.82 1.47
C PHE A 80 -6.26 8.81 0.01
N LEU A 81 -6.34 7.62 -0.60
CA LEU A 81 -6.87 7.44 -1.96
C LEU A 81 -8.28 8.02 -2.10
N GLY A 82 -9.18 7.73 -1.16
CA GLY A 82 -10.54 8.26 -1.16
C GLY A 82 -10.60 9.79 -1.09
N VAL A 83 -9.72 10.43 -0.31
CA VAL A 83 -9.61 11.90 -0.27
C VAL A 83 -9.10 12.44 -1.60
N LEU A 84 -8.11 11.81 -2.22
CA LEU A 84 -7.59 12.23 -3.53
C LEU A 84 -8.69 12.15 -4.59
N ASP A 85 -9.37 11.01 -4.73
CA ASP A 85 -10.42 10.80 -5.72
C ASP A 85 -11.61 11.76 -5.54
N ALA A 86 -11.95 12.11 -4.29
CA ALA A 86 -13.04 13.04 -4.01
C ALA A 86 -12.73 14.49 -4.43
N THR A 87 -11.44 14.87 -4.47
CA THR A 87 -10.99 16.27 -4.51
C THR A 87 -10.12 16.65 -5.71
N GLU A 88 -9.57 15.67 -6.44
CA GLU A 88 -8.88 15.89 -7.72
C GLU A 88 -9.81 16.56 -8.74
N GLY A 89 -9.26 17.47 -9.54
CA GLY A 89 -10.00 18.25 -10.54
C GLY A 89 -10.85 19.39 -9.96
N LYS A 90 -11.08 19.42 -8.64
CA LYS A 90 -11.85 20.45 -7.94
C LYS A 90 -10.97 21.38 -7.13
N ALA A 91 -10.24 20.81 -6.16
CA ALA A 91 -9.42 21.55 -5.22
C ALA A 91 -7.97 21.66 -5.69
N TRP A 92 -7.45 20.58 -6.29
CA TRP A 92 -6.11 20.45 -6.84
C TRP A 92 -6.20 19.59 -8.11
N CYS A 93 -5.22 19.68 -9.02
CA CYS A 93 -5.37 19.14 -10.38
C CYS A 93 -4.10 18.50 -10.93
N GLY A 94 -4.26 17.48 -11.78
CA GLY A 94 -3.16 16.98 -12.60
C GLY A 94 -2.42 15.81 -11.98
N TYR A 95 -3.13 14.95 -11.24
CA TYR A 95 -2.57 13.73 -10.64
C TYR A 95 -1.85 12.85 -11.68
N LYS A 96 -2.38 12.78 -12.91
CA LYS A 96 -1.77 12.00 -14.02
C LYS A 96 -0.39 12.51 -14.48
N LYS A 97 0.08 13.65 -13.98
CA LYS A 97 1.34 14.28 -14.40
C LYS A 97 2.50 14.00 -13.45
N ILE A 98 2.24 13.37 -12.31
CA ILE A 98 3.26 13.02 -11.31
C ILE A 98 3.55 11.52 -11.33
N LEU A 99 4.71 11.14 -10.79
CA LEU A 99 5.06 9.73 -10.67
C LEU A 99 4.18 9.03 -9.64
N PRO A 100 3.96 7.71 -9.78
CA PRO A 100 3.39 6.90 -8.72
C PRO A 100 4.15 7.12 -7.41
N GLY A 101 3.42 7.34 -6.31
CA GLY A 101 4.02 7.59 -4.99
C GLY A 101 4.37 9.05 -4.70
N SER A 102 4.52 9.94 -5.68
CA SER A 102 4.92 11.34 -5.40
C SER A 102 3.92 12.09 -4.50
N ALA A 103 2.61 11.86 -4.68
CA ALA A 103 1.60 12.44 -3.79
C ALA A 103 1.71 11.90 -2.35
N HIS A 104 1.98 10.60 -2.22
CA HIS A 104 2.18 9.95 -0.92
C HIS A 104 3.40 10.54 -0.22
N GLU A 105 4.55 10.57 -0.88
CA GLU A 105 5.79 11.12 -0.36
C GLU A 105 5.66 12.59 0.06
N HIS A 106 5.03 13.42 -0.81
CA HIS A 106 4.82 14.83 -0.51
C HIS A 106 3.98 15.01 0.75
N VAL A 107 2.82 14.37 0.83
CA VAL A 107 1.90 14.51 1.97
C VAL A 107 2.51 13.91 3.24
N PHE A 108 3.15 12.75 3.15
CA PHE A 108 3.84 12.11 4.28
C PHE A 108 4.94 13.02 4.85
N SER A 109 5.77 13.61 3.99
CA SER A 109 6.86 14.50 4.41
C SER A 109 6.36 15.74 5.16
N ARG A 110 5.16 16.22 4.84
CA ARG A 110 4.51 17.34 5.53
C ARG A 110 3.87 16.91 6.84
N LEU A 111 3.20 15.75 6.87
CA LEU A 111 2.64 15.19 8.11
C LEU A 111 3.72 14.96 9.18
N ALA A 112 4.90 14.51 8.77
CA ALA A 112 6.05 14.31 9.67
C ALA A 112 6.50 15.61 10.38
N LYS A 113 6.15 16.79 9.83
CA LYS A 113 6.57 18.12 10.32
C LYS A 113 5.43 18.91 10.97
N LEU A 114 4.30 18.27 11.30
CA LEU A 114 3.16 18.98 11.89
C LEU A 114 3.46 19.55 13.28
N SER A 115 3.00 20.79 13.49
CA SER A 115 2.88 21.38 14.83
C SER A 115 1.75 20.71 15.63
N THR A 116 1.76 20.91 16.96
CA THR A 116 0.75 20.37 17.87
C THR A 116 -0.69 20.79 17.51
N GLU A 117 -0.89 22.01 17.01
CA GLU A 117 -2.23 22.46 16.61
C GLU A 117 -2.65 21.87 15.26
N GLN A 118 -1.71 21.75 14.31
CA GLN A 118 -2.00 21.14 13.00
C GLN A 118 -2.33 19.65 13.11
N ARG A 119 -1.84 18.96 14.14
CA ARG A 119 -2.13 17.55 14.44
C ARG A 119 -3.61 17.29 14.74
N LYS A 120 -4.30 18.27 15.33
CA LYS A 120 -5.71 18.15 15.75
C LYS A 120 -6.70 18.40 14.60
N GLN A 121 -6.26 18.99 13.50
CA GLN A 121 -7.15 19.29 12.38
C GLN A 121 -7.60 18.01 11.65
N PRO A 122 -8.72 18.04 10.91
CA PRO A 122 -9.16 16.90 10.12
C PRO A 122 -8.11 16.51 9.06
N ALA A 123 -7.80 15.21 8.97
CA ALA A 123 -6.81 14.67 8.05
C ALA A 123 -7.15 14.99 6.59
N ALA A 124 -8.43 14.91 6.22
CA ALA A 124 -8.87 15.24 4.85
C ALA A 124 -8.51 16.69 4.48
N ASN A 125 -8.75 17.65 5.37
CA ASN A 125 -8.41 19.05 5.13
C ASN A 125 -6.90 19.22 4.94
N PHE A 126 -6.09 18.57 5.79
CA PHE A 126 -4.64 18.62 5.66
C PHE A 126 -4.13 18.03 4.34
N ILE A 127 -4.66 16.89 3.93
CA ILE A 127 -4.32 16.23 2.66
C ILE A 127 -4.65 17.16 1.49
N VAL A 128 -5.86 17.73 1.48
CA VAL A 128 -6.32 18.63 0.40
C VAL A 128 -5.44 19.88 0.31
N GLU A 129 -5.14 20.53 1.44
CA GLU A 129 -4.26 21.71 1.45
C GLU A 129 -2.83 21.36 1.00
N SER A 130 -2.33 20.19 1.41
CA SER A 130 -1.01 19.72 0.95
C SER A 130 -0.98 19.47 -0.56
N MET A 131 -2.06 18.93 -1.13
CA MET A 131 -2.17 18.69 -2.57
C MET A 131 -2.42 19.98 -3.36
N LYS A 132 -3.13 20.96 -2.81
CA LYS A 132 -3.27 22.31 -3.41
C LYS A 132 -1.92 23.00 -3.58
N GLU A 133 -1.05 22.87 -2.58
CA GLU A 133 0.30 23.41 -2.66
C GLU A 133 1.17 22.66 -3.68
N PHE A 134 1.03 21.33 -3.74
CA PHE A 134 1.81 20.50 -4.65
C PHE A 134 1.41 20.63 -6.12
N LEU A 135 0.10 20.57 -6.37
CA LEU A 135 -0.52 20.47 -7.68
C LEU A 135 -1.70 21.44 -7.80
N PRO A 136 -1.46 22.77 -7.74
CA PRO A 136 -2.53 23.75 -7.83
C PRO A 136 -3.24 23.68 -9.18
N CYS A 137 -4.57 23.81 -9.16
CA CYS A 137 -5.34 23.98 -10.38
C CYS A 137 -5.02 25.31 -11.06
N LYS A 138 -4.75 25.28 -12.36
CA LYS A 138 -4.61 26.51 -13.16
C LYS A 138 -6.00 27.12 -13.39
N LYS A 139 -6.13 28.45 -13.25
CA LYS A 139 -7.34 29.17 -13.67
C LYS A 139 -7.53 28.95 -15.17
N GLY A 140 -8.52 28.14 -15.55
CA GLY A 140 -8.82 27.74 -16.92
C GLY A 140 -8.82 26.23 -17.21
N SER A 141 -8.49 25.37 -16.22
CA SER A 141 -8.54 23.90 -16.37
C SER A 141 -9.81 23.24 -15.81
N GLN A 142 -10.84 24.03 -15.47
CA GLN A 142 -12.18 23.50 -15.29
C GLN A 142 -12.82 23.35 -16.68
N LYS A 143 -12.75 22.15 -17.24
CA LYS A 143 -13.54 21.72 -18.40
C LYS A 143 -14.36 20.51 -18.00
#